data_AF-C6JS58-F1
#
_entry.id   AF-C6JS58-F1
#
_cell.length_a   1.000
_cell.length_b   1.000
_cell.length_c   1.000
_cell.angle_alpha   90.00
_cell.angle_beta   90.00
_cell.angle_gamma   90.00
#
_symmetry.space_group_name_H-M   'P 1'
#
loop_
_entity.id
_entity.type
_entity.pdbx_description
1 polymer ?
#
loop_
_entity_poly.entity_id
_entity_poly.type
_entity_poly.pdbx_seq_one_letter_code
_entity_poly.pdbx_strand_id
1 'polypeptide(L)'
;QYNKAYKNVTSGGGTEMYNIDVNFSHCSQLQPLSRFVFAILLSPLLQVSSEGIHPDYVTYLQCLLSALEPASLRQAIWPTLISYSSPDVEAEVHQSLSRTVFTSERPIFLLDAYKDLLVYYSPTASSEIPFPPPRDCLLRSTVDRLKQERNITPKLVFIQGAHDDTTEFEKYLVEDQTLDGSLLPSSTGFSSFLDEVRSKVAEHSI
;
A
#
# COMPACT_ATOMS: atom_id res chain seq x y z
N GLN A 1 -6.57 17.04 26.00
CA GLN A 1 -5.46 16.06 25.92
C GLN A 1 -4.22 16.59 25.19
N TYR A 2 -4.32 17.66 24.39
CA TYR A 2 -3.22 18.34 23.69
C TYR A 2 -2.03 18.77 24.60
N ASN A 3 -2.28 19.10 25.87
CA ASN A 3 -1.28 19.64 26.79
C ASN A 3 -0.37 18.61 27.51
N LYS A 4 -0.58 17.30 27.33
CA LYS A 4 0.27 16.28 27.98
C LYS A 4 1.53 15.94 27.18
N ALA A 5 1.48 16.03 25.85
CA ALA A 5 2.66 15.79 25.00
C ALA A 5 3.69 16.92 25.10
N TYR A 6 3.22 18.17 25.20
CA TYR A 6 4.09 19.35 25.24
C TYR A 6 4.91 19.46 26.55
N LYS A 7 4.38 18.96 27.67
CA LYS A 7 5.04 19.03 28.99
C LYS A 7 6.21 18.06 29.17
N ASN A 8 6.27 17.00 28.38
CA ASN A 8 7.37 16.02 28.47
C ASN A 8 8.64 16.50 27.74
N VAL A 9 8.55 17.52 26.90
CA VAL A 9 9.68 18.04 26.10
C VAL A 9 10.50 19.08 26.87
N THR A 10 9.92 19.72 27.89
CA THR A 10 10.52 20.91 28.54
C THR A 10 11.27 20.63 29.85
N SER A 11 11.37 19.37 30.28
CA SER A 11 11.93 19.02 31.62
C SER A 11 13.34 18.42 31.58
N GLY A 12 14.05 18.48 30.46
CA GLY A 12 15.45 18.06 30.33
C GLY A 12 16.33 19.23 29.92
N GLY A 13 16.99 19.87 30.89
CA GLY A 13 18.00 20.89 30.62
C GLY A 13 19.28 20.25 30.07
N GLY A 14 19.67 20.63 28.86
CA GLY A 14 20.90 20.23 28.21
C GLY A 14 20.75 20.33 26.70
N THR A 15 21.76 20.86 26.02
CA THR A 15 21.81 21.05 24.56
C THR A 15 21.85 19.70 23.83
N GLU A 16 20.76 18.94 23.88
CA GLU A 16 20.53 17.79 23.02
C GLU A 16 19.68 18.26 21.84
N MET A 17 20.20 18.13 20.62
CA MET A 17 19.41 18.31 19.40
C MET A 17 18.10 17.55 19.59
N TYR A 18 16.96 18.25 19.56
CA TYR A 18 15.66 17.59 19.59
C TYR A 18 15.59 16.64 18.41
N ASN A 19 15.84 15.35 18.65
CA ASN A 19 15.77 14.33 17.63
C ASN A 19 14.30 14.17 17.28
N ILE A 20 13.88 14.82 16.20
CA ILE A 20 12.49 14.84 15.78
C ILE A 20 12.08 13.41 15.43
N ASP A 21 11.03 12.92 16.09
CA ASP A 21 10.51 11.56 15.91
C ASP A 21 9.81 11.41 14.55
N VAL A 22 10.60 11.20 13.50
CA VAL A 22 10.11 10.99 12.12
C VAL A 22 9.29 9.70 12.01
N ASN A 23 9.53 8.74 12.89
CA ASN A 23 8.79 7.49 12.90
C ASN A 23 7.47 7.60 13.64
N PHE A 24 7.17 8.70 14.33
CA PHE A 24 6.04 8.81 15.26
C PHE A 24 6.00 7.68 16.30
N SER A 25 7.15 7.19 16.75
CA SER A 25 7.28 6.15 17.79
C SER A 25 6.50 6.50 19.07
N HIS A 26 6.35 7.78 19.39
CA HIS A 26 5.57 8.25 20.53
C HIS A 26 4.09 8.54 20.21
N CYS A 27 3.66 8.44 18.95
CA CYS A 27 2.30 8.68 18.51
C CYS A 27 1.84 7.61 17.50
N SER A 28 1.37 6.47 18.02
CA SER A 28 0.95 5.34 17.19
C SER A 28 -0.15 5.66 16.17
N GLN A 29 -0.98 6.67 16.44
CA GLN A 29 -2.03 7.13 15.53
C GLN A 29 -1.49 7.78 14.25
N LEU A 30 -0.26 8.32 14.28
CA LEU A 30 0.38 8.98 13.14
C LEU A 30 1.38 8.07 12.42
N GLN A 31 1.67 6.88 12.94
CA GLN A 31 2.53 5.89 12.27
C GLN A 31 2.15 5.61 10.80
N PRO A 32 0.85 5.55 10.41
CA PRO A 32 0.48 5.34 9.00
C PRO A 32 0.72 6.57 8.10
N LEU A 33 0.91 7.75 8.68
CA LEU A 33 0.95 9.01 7.92
C LEU A 33 2.08 9.03 6.90
N SER A 34 3.28 8.59 7.27
CA SER A 34 4.43 8.58 6.36
C SER A 34 4.18 7.67 5.14
N ARG A 35 3.52 6.53 5.34
CA ARG A 35 3.08 5.63 4.26
C ARG A 35 2.07 6.29 3.33
N PHE A 36 1.07 6.98 3.88
CA PHE A 36 0.10 7.70 3.06
C PHE A 36 0.74 8.83 2.26
N VAL A 37 1.63 9.63 2.88
CA VAL A 37 2.36 10.68 2.17
C VAL A 37 3.18 10.08 1.03
N PHE A 38 3.93 9.02 1.31
CA PHE A 38 4.73 8.31 0.31
C PHE A 38 3.87 7.80 -0.86
N ALA A 39 2.76 7.11 -0.58
CA ALA A 39 1.85 6.62 -1.62
C ALA A 39 1.19 7.74 -2.42
N ILE A 40 0.86 8.87 -1.79
CA ILE A 40 0.34 10.06 -2.49
C ILE A 40 1.39 10.64 -3.43
N LEU A 41 2.67 10.70 -3.03
CA LEU A 41 3.76 11.19 -3.88
C LEU A 41 3.99 10.29 -5.10
N LEU A 42 3.75 8.98 -4.96
CA LEU A 42 3.75 8.01 -6.07
C LEU A 42 2.50 8.11 -6.97
N SER A 43 1.48 8.86 -6.56
CA SER A 43 0.25 8.95 -7.32
C SER A 43 0.47 9.64 -8.66
N PRO A 44 -0.18 9.17 -9.75
CA PRO A 44 -0.26 9.87 -11.02
C PRO A 44 -0.74 11.34 -10.91
N LEU A 45 -1.44 11.69 -9.83
CA LEU A 45 -1.90 13.04 -9.57
C LEU A 45 -0.77 14.03 -9.29
N LEU A 46 0.36 13.56 -8.75
CA LEU A 46 1.51 14.39 -8.37
C LEU A 46 2.75 14.14 -9.23
N GLN A 47 2.80 13.04 -9.98
CA GLN A 47 3.87 12.78 -10.94
C GLN A 47 3.71 13.66 -12.19
N VAL A 48 4.30 14.86 -12.14
CA VAL A 48 4.26 15.87 -13.21
C VAL A 48 4.93 15.39 -14.52
N SER A 49 5.68 14.29 -14.48
CA SER A 49 6.59 13.85 -15.55
C SER A 49 6.34 12.42 -16.05
N SER A 50 5.25 11.77 -15.65
CA SER A 50 4.97 10.40 -16.09
C SER A 50 4.52 10.37 -17.55
N GLU A 51 5.48 10.30 -18.47
CA GLU A 51 5.23 10.00 -19.88
C GLU A 51 4.31 8.77 -19.99
N GLY A 52 3.16 8.92 -20.67
CA GLY A 52 2.25 7.81 -20.95
C GLY A 52 0.97 7.73 -20.10
N ILE A 53 0.79 8.58 -19.08
CA ILE A 53 -0.50 8.63 -18.36
C ILE A 53 -1.50 9.50 -19.11
N HIS A 54 -2.64 8.93 -19.47
CA HIS A 54 -3.69 9.65 -20.20
C HIS A 54 -4.35 10.73 -19.31
N PRO A 55 -4.56 11.97 -19.80
CA PRO A 55 -5.14 13.06 -19.00
C PRO A 55 -6.55 12.74 -18.47
N ASP A 56 -7.36 12.00 -19.23
CA ASP A 56 -8.68 11.57 -18.75
C ASP A 56 -8.58 10.62 -17.55
N TYR A 57 -7.53 9.78 -17.49
CA TYR A 57 -7.32 8.90 -16.34
C TYR A 57 -6.92 9.70 -15.10
N VAL A 58 -6.05 10.71 -15.24
CA VAL A 58 -5.71 11.65 -14.16
C VAL A 58 -6.95 12.38 -13.66
N THR A 59 -7.77 12.89 -14.58
CA THR A 59 -9.03 13.59 -14.24
C THR A 59 -10.00 12.66 -13.53
N TYR A 60 -10.17 11.43 -14.02
CA TYR A 60 -10.97 10.40 -13.37
C TYR A 60 -10.50 10.12 -11.94
N LEU A 61 -9.20 9.92 -11.74
CA LEU A 61 -8.63 9.67 -10.42
C LEU A 61 -8.86 10.84 -9.47
N GLN A 62 -8.65 12.08 -9.92
CA GLN A 62 -8.87 13.27 -9.12
C GLN A 62 -10.33 13.37 -8.65
N CYS A 63 -11.27 13.18 -9.58
CA CYS A 63 -12.70 13.20 -9.28
C CYS A 63 -13.08 12.08 -8.30
N LEU A 64 -12.58 10.86 -8.53
CA LEU A 64 -12.84 9.71 -7.67
C LEU A 64 -12.35 9.98 -6.24
N LEU A 65 -11.06 10.25 -6.06
CA LEU A 65 -10.45 10.41 -4.74
C LEU A 65 -11.05 11.58 -3.95
N SER A 66 -11.42 12.67 -4.63
CA SER A 66 -12.05 13.84 -4.00
C SER A 66 -13.47 13.56 -3.47
N ALA A 67 -14.14 12.53 -3.99
CA ALA A 67 -15.51 12.18 -3.61
C ALA A 67 -15.59 11.06 -2.56
N LEU A 68 -14.47 10.39 -2.23
CA LEU A 68 -14.46 9.29 -1.27
C LEU A 68 -14.51 9.77 0.17
N GLU A 69 -15.28 9.06 1.00
CA GLU A 69 -15.19 9.20 2.44
C GLU A 69 -13.82 8.72 2.97
N PRO A 70 -13.37 9.16 4.16
CA PRO A 70 -12.01 8.92 4.64
C PRO A 70 -11.58 7.45 4.65
N ALA A 71 -12.47 6.51 4.97
CA ALA A 71 -12.15 5.08 5.01
C ALA A 71 -11.87 4.50 3.61
N SER A 72 -12.69 4.88 2.61
CA SER A 72 -12.51 4.47 1.22
C SER A 72 -11.34 5.18 0.57
N LEU A 73 -11.10 6.45 0.88
CA LEU A 73 -9.91 7.17 0.44
C LEU A 73 -8.63 6.51 0.96
N ARG A 74 -8.60 6.14 2.25
CA ARG A 74 -7.48 5.38 2.83
C ARG A 74 -7.22 4.09 2.07
N GLN A 75 -8.27 3.34 1.74
CA GLN A 75 -8.16 2.10 0.97
C GLN A 75 -7.62 2.34 -0.44
N ALA A 76 -8.05 3.41 -1.10
CA ALA A 76 -7.62 3.76 -2.46
C ALA A 76 -6.16 4.23 -2.50
N ILE A 77 -5.67 4.89 -1.44
CA ILE A 77 -4.28 5.38 -1.33
C ILE A 77 -3.33 4.26 -0.88
N TRP A 78 -3.72 3.48 0.13
CA TRP A 78 -2.93 2.38 0.67
C TRP A 78 -3.76 1.09 0.63
N PRO A 79 -3.63 0.31 -0.46
CA PRO A 79 -4.33 -0.96 -0.62
C PRO A 79 -4.13 -1.91 0.55
N THR A 80 -5.09 -2.82 0.72
CA THR A 80 -4.95 -3.94 1.67
C THR A 80 -4.50 -5.16 0.90
N LEU A 81 -3.47 -5.84 1.42
CA LEU A 81 -2.95 -7.07 0.86
C LEU A 81 -3.19 -8.21 1.86
N ILE A 82 -3.93 -9.22 1.42
CA ILE A 82 -4.28 -10.38 2.24
C ILE A 82 -3.70 -11.62 1.58
N SER A 83 -3.05 -12.46 2.36
CA SER A 83 -2.51 -13.74 1.89
C SER A 83 -3.41 -14.90 2.27
N TYR A 84 -3.42 -15.92 1.42
CA TYR A 84 -4.22 -17.13 1.54
C TYR A 84 -3.30 -18.34 1.34
N SER A 85 -3.40 -19.32 2.23
CA SER A 85 -2.70 -20.61 2.09
C SER A 85 -3.41 -21.53 1.09
N SER A 86 -4.73 -21.38 0.97
CA SER A 86 -5.58 -22.00 -0.06
C SER A 86 -6.79 -21.10 -0.33
N PRO A 87 -7.59 -21.33 -1.38
CA PRO A 87 -8.76 -20.50 -1.69
C PRO A 87 -9.79 -20.37 -0.54
N ASP A 88 -9.78 -21.31 0.40
CA ASP A 88 -10.69 -21.36 1.55
C ASP A 88 -10.05 -20.99 2.89
N VAL A 89 -8.74 -20.72 2.90
CA VAL A 89 -7.98 -20.47 4.14
C VAL A 89 -7.21 -19.17 4.01
N GLU A 90 -7.76 -18.12 4.63
CA GLU A 90 -7.07 -16.84 4.84
C GLU A 90 -5.92 -17.03 5.84
N ALA A 91 -4.76 -16.46 5.54
CA ALA A 91 -3.55 -16.59 6.35
C ALA A 91 -3.25 -15.31 7.14
N GLU A 92 -2.92 -14.21 6.45
CA GLU A 92 -2.47 -12.97 7.09
C GLU A 92 -2.83 -11.74 6.27
N VAL A 93 -3.23 -10.67 6.96
CA VAL A 93 -3.38 -9.31 6.41
C VAL A 93 -2.07 -8.56 6.59
N HIS A 94 -1.46 -8.16 5.48
CA HIS A 94 -0.14 -7.53 5.44
C HIS A 94 -0.24 -6.02 5.63
N GLN A 95 0.63 -5.48 6.48
CA GLN A 95 0.82 -4.03 6.60
C GLN A 95 1.74 -3.46 5.51
N SER A 96 2.67 -4.29 5.02
CA SER A 96 3.63 -3.95 3.96
C SER A 96 3.03 -4.27 2.60
N LEU A 97 3.27 -3.37 1.64
CA LEU A 97 2.94 -3.53 0.23
C LEU A 97 4.24 -3.73 -0.57
N SER A 98 4.90 -4.85 -0.29
CA SER A 98 6.22 -5.19 -0.84
C SER A 98 6.29 -6.66 -1.22
N ARG A 99 7.11 -7.02 -2.22
CA ARG A 99 7.42 -8.41 -2.59
C ARG A 99 8.00 -9.24 -1.43
N THR A 100 8.53 -8.60 -0.39
CA THR A 100 9.06 -9.29 0.82
C THR A 100 8.01 -10.12 1.55
N VAL A 101 6.72 -9.81 1.39
CA VAL A 101 5.62 -10.59 1.99
C VAL A 101 5.32 -11.90 1.26
N PHE A 102 5.89 -12.08 0.06
CA PHE A 102 5.68 -13.28 -0.74
C PHE A 102 6.56 -14.41 -0.22
N THR A 103 5.89 -15.40 0.35
CA THR A 103 6.52 -16.59 0.93
C THR A 103 5.99 -17.83 0.22
N SER A 104 6.81 -18.88 0.15
CA SER A 104 6.39 -20.14 -0.50
C SER A 104 5.20 -20.82 0.18
N GLU A 105 4.94 -20.52 1.45
CA GLU A 105 3.83 -21.08 2.24
C GLU A 105 2.47 -20.44 1.95
N ARG A 106 2.46 -19.29 1.27
CA ARG A 106 1.26 -18.48 1.03
C ARG A 106 1.17 -18.15 -0.45
N PRO A 107 0.59 -19.05 -1.25
CA PRO A 107 0.66 -18.97 -2.70
C PRO A 107 -0.34 -17.99 -3.31
N ILE A 108 -1.35 -17.52 -2.57
CA ILE A 108 -2.41 -16.66 -3.12
C ILE A 108 -2.46 -15.35 -2.34
N PHE A 109 -2.67 -14.25 -3.05
CA PHE A 109 -2.78 -12.90 -2.51
C PHE A 109 -4.00 -12.19 -3.09
N LEU A 110 -4.81 -11.58 -2.22
CA LEU A 110 -5.88 -10.66 -2.58
C LEU A 110 -5.41 -9.24 -2.27
N LEU A 111 -5.34 -8.40 -3.30
CA LEU A 111 -5.06 -6.98 -3.18
C LEU A 111 -6.35 -6.19 -3.44
N ASP A 112 -6.76 -5.41 -2.44
CA ASP A 112 -7.90 -4.51 -2.51
C ASP A 112 -7.43 -3.05 -2.56
N ALA A 113 -7.53 -2.44 -3.73
CA ALA A 113 -7.17 -1.04 -3.98
C ALA A 113 -8.40 -0.15 -4.20
N TYR A 114 -9.53 -0.50 -3.59
CA TYR A 114 -10.84 0.16 -3.75
C TYR A 114 -11.45 0.05 -5.16
N LYS A 115 -10.80 0.62 -6.18
CA LYS A 115 -11.25 0.59 -7.59
C LYS A 115 -10.85 -0.69 -8.33
N ASP A 116 -9.82 -1.37 -7.84
CA ASP A 116 -9.35 -2.64 -8.38
C ASP A 116 -9.29 -3.69 -7.26
N LEU A 117 -9.67 -4.91 -7.62
CA LEU A 117 -9.49 -6.11 -6.81
C LEU A 117 -8.62 -7.07 -7.62
N LEU A 118 -7.45 -7.43 -7.11
CA LEU A 118 -6.52 -8.30 -7.82
C LEU A 118 -6.30 -9.56 -6.99
N VAL A 119 -6.53 -10.71 -7.62
CA VAL A 119 -6.21 -12.01 -7.03
C VAL A 119 -4.98 -12.53 -7.76
N TYR A 120 -3.87 -12.56 -7.04
CA TYR A 120 -2.56 -12.94 -7.54
C TYR A 120 -2.14 -14.30 -6.98
N TYR A 121 -1.73 -15.20 -7.86
CA TYR A 121 -1.14 -16.48 -7.51
C TYR A 121 0.36 -16.38 -7.73
N SER A 122 1.15 -16.63 -6.69
CA SER A 122 2.61 -16.64 -6.74
C SER A 122 3.12 -17.61 -7.82
N PRO A 123 4.26 -17.32 -8.49
CA PRO A 123 4.89 -18.26 -9.42
C PRO A 123 5.27 -19.59 -8.77
N THR A 124 5.43 -19.61 -7.44
CA THR A 124 5.74 -20.80 -6.65
C THR A 124 4.50 -21.57 -6.19
N ALA A 125 3.29 -21.14 -6.58
CA ALA A 125 2.05 -21.82 -6.22
C ALA A 125 2.01 -23.24 -6.81
N SER A 126 1.63 -24.21 -5.98
CA SER A 126 1.44 -25.60 -6.42
C SER A 126 0.37 -25.68 -7.50
N SER A 127 0.58 -26.52 -8.52
CA SER A 127 -0.42 -26.82 -9.56
C SER A 127 -1.67 -27.50 -9.03
N GLU A 128 -1.65 -27.99 -7.79
CA GLU A 128 -2.81 -28.56 -7.11
C GLU A 128 -3.82 -27.49 -6.68
N ILE A 129 -3.39 -26.23 -6.58
CA ILE A 129 -4.26 -25.13 -6.19
C ILE A 129 -5.04 -24.68 -7.44
N PRO A 130 -6.38 -24.71 -7.40
CA PRO A 130 -7.19 -24.37 -8.56
C PRO A 130 -7.02 -22.91 -8.96
N PHE A 131 -6.84 -22.70 -10.27
CA PHE A 131 -6.83 -21.38 -10.90
C PHE A 131 -7.76 -21.39 -12.13
N PRO A 132 -8.70 -20.44 -12.26
CA PRO A 132 -9.07 -19.42 -11.27
C PRO A 132 -9.67 -20.05 -9.99
N PRO A 133 -9.78 -19.29 -8.88
CA PRO A 133 -10.35 -19.83 -7.65
C PRO A 133 -11.80 -20.29 -7.85
N PRO A 134 -12.20 -21.43 -7.23
CA PRO A 134 -13.56 -21.96 -7.27
C PRO A 134 -14.60 -20.91 -6.86
N ARG A 135 -15.82 -20.97 -7.40
CA ARG A 135 -16.85 -19.96 -7.11
C ARG A 135 -17.34 -20.01 -5.67
N ASP A 136 -17.33 -21.19 -5.09
CA ASP A 136 -17.83 -21.55 -3.76
C ASP A 136 -16.72 -21.60 -2.70
N CYS A 137 -15.70 -20.74 -2.83
CA CYS A 137 -14.64 -20.61 -1.82
C CYS A 137 -14.71 -19.32 -1.01
N LEU A 138 -14.00 -19.30 0.13
CA LEU A 138 -13.86 -18.11 0.98
C LEU A 138 -13.33 -16.91 0.19
N LEU A 139 -12.27 -17.08 -0.59
CA LEU A 139 -11.65 -16.01 -1.37
C LEU A 139 -12.65 -15.35 -2.32
N ARG A 140 -13.47 -16.13 -3.02
CA ARG A 140 -14.52 -15.61 -3.90
C ARG A 140 -15.61 -14.89 -3.13
N SER A 141 -16.04 -15.46 -2.00
CA SER A 141 -17.02 -14.83 -1.12
C SER A 141 -16.53 -13.48 -0.59
N THR A 142 -15.24 -13.37 -0.23
CA THR A 142 -14.60 -12.12 0.16
C THR A 142 -14.60 -11.11 -0.97
N VAL A 143 -14.21 -11.52 -2.18
CA VAL A 143 -14.24 -10.65 -3.36
C VAL A 143 -15.64 -10.13 -3.64
N ASP A 144 -16.65 -11.00 -3.60
CA ASP A 144 -18.03 -10.61 -3.88
C ASP A 144 -18.59 -9.68 -2.80
N ARG A 145 -18.25 -9.92 -1.53
CA ARG A 145 -18.58 -9.01 -0.42
C ARG A 145 -17.93 -7.63 -0.63
N LEU A 146 -16.63 -7.57 -0.95
CA LEU A 146 -15.93 -6.32 -1.21
C LEU A 146 -16.59 -5.55 -2.37
N LYS A 147 -16.98 -6.22 -3.44
CA LYS A 147 -17.69 -5.58 -4.57
C LYS A 147 -19.04 -4.97 -4.16
N GLN A 148 -19.78 -5.63 -3.27
CA GLN A 148 -21.09 -5.16 -2.81
C GLN A 148 -20.97 -3.97 -1.85
N GLU A 149 -19.89 -3.90 -1.07
CA GLU A 149 -19.65 -2.82 -0.11
C GLU A 149 -19.19 -1.50 -0.77
N ARG A 150 -18.80 -1.51 -2.05
CA ARG A 150 -18.29 -0.32 -2.75
C ARG A 150 -19.40 0.48 -3.45
N ASN A 151 -19.20 1.80 -3.50
CA ASN A 151 -20.03 2.73 -4.26
C ASN A 151 -19.75 2.71 -5.77
N ILE A 152 -18.65 2.07 -6.19
CA ILE A 152 -18.30 1.81 -7.59
C ILE A 152 -18.02 0.32 -7.75
N THR A 153 -18.29 -0.26 -8.91
CA THR A 153 -17.92 -1.65 -9.19
C THR A 153 -16.41 -1.74 -9.42
N PRO A 154 -15.64 -2.41 -8.54
CA PRO A 154 -14.20 -2.56 -8.73
C PRO A 154 -13.90 -3.49 -9.91
N LYS A 155 -12.82 -3.20 -10.65
CA LYS A 155 -12.30 -4.10 -11.67
C LYS A 155 -11.65 -5.29 -10.98
N LEU A 156 -12.16 -6.49 -11.23
CA LEU A 156 -11.60 -7.74 -10.71
C LEU A 156 -10.65 -8.37 -11.74
N VAL A 157 -9.43 -8.67 -11.33
CA VAL A 157 -8.42 -9.33 -12.17
C VAL A 157 -7.86 -10.57 -11.46
N PHE A 158 -7.75 -11.67 -12.18
CA PHE A 158 -7.03 -12.87 -11.74
C PHE A 158 -5.70 -12.95 -12.47
N ILE A 159 -4.62 -13.14 -11.73
CA ILE A 159 -3.25 -13.14 -12.27
C ILE A 159 -2.55 -14.39 -11.76
N GLN A 160 -2.05 -15.20 -12.69
CA GLN A 160 -1.17 -16.32 -12.40
C GLN A 160 0.27 -15.88 -12.65
N GLY A 161 1.04 -15.64 -11.60
CA GLY A 161 2.36 -14.98 -11.69
C GLY A 161 3.41 -15.70 -12.55
N ALA A 162 3.25 -17.01 -12.77
CA ALA A 162 4.14 -17.77 -13.66
C ALA A 162 3.78 -17.66 -15.16
N HIS A 163 2.58 -17.19 -15.51
CA HIS A 163 2.03 -17.26 -16.88
C HIS A 163 1.52 -15.91 -17.40
N ASP A 164 0.98 -15.07 -16.52
CA ASP A 164 0.35 -13.81 -16.88
C ASP A 164 1.28 -12.61 -16.66
N ASP A 165 0.96 -11.48 -17.31
CA ASP A 165 1.60 -10.20 -17.02
C ASP A 165 1.21 -9.71 -15.62
N THR A 166 2.23 -9.48 -14.78
CA THR A 166 2.07 -9.08 -13.38
C THR A 166 2.13 -7.58 -13.16
N THR A 167 2.39 -6.78 -14.20
CA THR A 167 2.60 -5.33 -14.12
C THR A 167 1.45 -4.60 -13.40
N GLU A 168 0.20 -5.02 -13.66
CA GLU A 168 -1.00 -4.46 -13.02
C GLU A 168 -1.06 -4.70 -11.50
N PHE A 169 -0.41 -5.76 -11.00
CA PHE A 169 -0.32 -6.06 -9.58
C PHE A 169 0.90 -5.40 -8.94
N GLU A 170 2.05 -5.45 -9.62
CA GLU A 170 3.31 -4.89 -9.10
C GLU A 170 3.24 -3.38 -8.88
N LYS A 171 2.44 -2.65 -9.66
CA LYS A 171 2.21 -1.20 -9.45
C LYS A 171 1.63 -0.86 -8.07
N TYR A 172 1.00 -1.82 -7.40
CA TYR A 172 0.44 -1.63 -6.06
C TYR A 172 1.42 -2.02 -4.94
N LEU A 173 2.58 -2.61 -5.27
CA LEU A 173 3.66 -2.87 -4.34
C LEU A 173 4.50 -1.60 -4.15
N VAL A 174 3.85 -0.57 -3.61
CA VAL A 174 4.38 0.80 -3.56
C VAL A 174 5.68 0.91 -2.77
N GLU A 175 5.91 0.05 -1.77
CA GLU A 175 7.15 0.07 -0.98
C GLU A 175 8.39 -0.35 -1.78
N ASP A 176 8.19 -1.02 -2.93
CA ASP A 176 9.24 -1.43 -3.85
C ASP A 176 9.47 -0.40 -4.99
N GLN A 177 8.87 0.79 -4.91
CA GLN A 177 8.99 1.84 -5.94
C GLN A 177 9.83 3.02 -5.44
N THR A 178 10.58 3.64 -6.34
CA THR A 178 11.15 4.99 -6.14
C THR A 178 10.10 6.06 -6.42
N LEU A 179 10.33 7.28 -5.93
CA LEU A 179 9.41 8.42 -6.11
C LEU A 179 9.18 8.83 -7.57
N ASP A 180 10.09 8.49 -8.47
CA ASP A 180 9.93 8.65 -9.93
C ASP A 180 9.07 7.54 -10.58
N GLY A 181 8.53 6.61 -9.78
CA GLY A 181 7.68 5.51 -10.23
C GLY A 181 8.44 4.29 -10.74
N SER A 182 9.78 4.27 -10.69
CA SER A 182 10.56 3.11 -11.12
C SER A 182 10.47 1.96 -10.10
N LEU A 183 10.32 0.73 -10.58
CA LEU A 183 10.33 -0.47 -9.74
C LEU A 183 11.77 -0.79 -9.34
N LEU A 184 12.01 -0.87 -8.03
CA LEU A 184 13.29 -1.32 -7.50
C LEU A 184 13.30 -2.86 -7.41
N PRO A 185 14.47 -3.49 -7.68
CA PRO A 185 14.68 -4.91 -7.39
C PRO A 185 14.78 -5.17 -5.88
N SER A 186 15.01 -4.13 -5.06
CA SER A 186 15.05 -4.19 -3.60
C SER A 186 13.90 -3.40 -2.98
N SER A 187 13.32 -3.92 -1.90
CA SER A 187 12.21 -3.33 -1.15
C SER A 187 12.64 -2.19 -0.24
N THR A 188 13.28 -1.18 -0.84
CA THR A 188 13.93 -0.07 -0.13
C THR A 188 13.31 1.28 -0.46
N GLY A 189 12.25 1.34 -1.28
CA GLY A 189 11.63 2.59 -1.71
C GLY A 189 11.14 3.42 -0.52
N PHE A 190 10.26 2.82 0.29
CA PHE A 190 9.72 3.50 1.47
C PHE A 190 10.77 3.78 2.55
N SER A 191 11.71 2.86 2.79
CA SER A 191 12.78 3.09 3.78
C SER A 191 13.71 4.22 3.35
N SER A 192 14.06 4.30 2.06
CA SER A 192 14.90 5.38 1.53
C SER A 192 14.19 6.73 1.64
N PHE A 193 12.88 6.78 1.37
CA PHE A 193 12.08 7.98 1.61
C PHE A 193 12.14 8.42 3.07
N LEU A 194 11.98 7.51 4.04
CA LEU A 194 12.09 7.85 5.45
C LEU A 194 13.48 8.35 5.84
N ASP A 195 14.54 7.76 5.29
CA ASP A 195 15.91 8.18 5.54
C ASP A 195 16.18 9.58 4.96
N GLU A 196 15.64 9.89 3.78
CA GLU A 196 15.72 11.23 3.19
C GLU A 196 14.98 12.27 4.07
N VAL A 197 13.76 11.94 4.52
CA VAL A 197 13.02 12.81 5.44
C VAL A 197 13.82 13.05 6.72
N ARG A 198 14.44 12.01 7.30
CA ARG A 198 15.31 12.17 8.49
C ARG A 198 16.49 13.09 8.22
N SER A 199 17.17 12.92 7.07
CA SER A 199 18.29 13.80 6.68
C SER A 199 17.83 15.26 6.55
N LYS A 200 16.71 15.50 5.85
CA LYS A 200 16.15 16.85 5.65
C LYS A 200 15.72 17.50 6.94
N VAL A 201 15.10 16.73 7.84
CA VAL A 201 14.70 17.23 9.17
C VAL A 201 15.93 17.60 10.00
N ALA A 202 17.00 16.80 9.96
CA ALA A 202 18.26 17.13 10.63
C ALA A 202 18.92 18.40 10.05
N GLU A 203 18.86 18.60 8.73
CA GLU A 203 19.37 19.81 8.05
C GLU A 203 18.61 21.09 8.44
N HIS A 204 17.29 21.01 8.66
CA HIS A 204 16.42 22.16 8.91
C HIS A 204 16.11 22.40 10.40
N SER A 205 16.54 21.51 11.29
CA SER A 205 16.49 21.71 12.74
C SER A 205 17.64 22.63 13.17
N ILE A 206 17.54 23.90 12.77
CA ILE A 206 18.44 25.02 13.14
C ILE A 206 17.75 25.85 14.22
#